data_AF-A0A527D9F4-F1
#
_entry.id   AF-A0A527D9F4-F1
#
_cell.length_a   1.000
_cell.length_b   1.000
_cell.length_c   1.000
_cell.angle_alpha   90.00
_cell.angle_beta   90.00
_cell.angle_gamma   90.00
#
_symmetry.space_group_name_H-M   'P 1'
#
loop_
_entity.id
_entity.type
_entity.pdbx_description
1 polymer ?
#
loop_
_entity_poly.entity_id
_entity_poly.type
_entity_poly.pdbx_seq_one_letter_code
_entity_poly.pdbx_strand_id
1 'polypeptide(L)'
;MTLVDKRTNPVEKIKTNPPDWSALIPVLPGYGPRSRELYAALRRLIETGALAAGAKLPTTRDLAQRFGLSRSAAVACFEMLISEGFAVARV
;
A
#
# COMPACT_ATOMS: atom_id res chain seq x y z
N MET A 1 12.88 35.92 -8.29
CA MET A 1 12.73 34.80 -9.24
C MET A 1 12.11 33.62 -8.49
N THR A 2 10.84 33.37 -8.80
CA THR A 2 9.97 32.20 -8.55
C THR A 2 10.72 30.84 -8.43
N LEU A 3 10.30 29.80 -7.70
CA LEU A 3 9.04 29.37 -7.09
C LEU A 3 9.33 28.29 -6.02
N VAL A 4 8.47 28.28 -5.00
CA VAL A 4 8.08 27.18 -4.09
C VAL A 4 8.57 25.76 -4.41
N ASP A 5 9.12 25.08 -3.39
CA ASP A 5 8.57 23.79 -2.95
C ASP A 5 8.82 23.63 -1.44
N LYS A 6 7.88 24.14 -0.66
CA LYS A 6 7.76 23.77 0.76
C LYS A 6 7.40 22.29 0.75
N ARG A 7 8.37 21.38 0.88
CA ARG A 7 8.07 19.99 1.28
C ARG A 7 7.62 20.00 2.74
N THR A 8 6.39 20.47 2.96
CA THR A 8 5.62 20.29 4.19
C THR A 8 5.63 18.80 4.54
N ASN A 9 6.30 18.42 5.63
CA ASN A 9 5.78 18.35 7.00
C ASN A 9 5.37 16.88 7.33
N PRO A 10 5.17 16.53 8.62
CA PRO A 10 5.84 15.46 9.31
C PRO A 10 4.88 14.26 9.42
N VAL A 11 5.38 13.03 9.39
CA VAL A 11 4.53 11.87 9.70
C VAL A 11 4.36 11.72 11.22
N GLU A 12 3.84 12.77 11.86
CA GLU A 12 3.32 12.71 13.22
C GLU A 12 1.79 12.74 13.12
N LYS A 13 1.12 11.85 13.87
CA LYS A 13 -0.32 11.53 13.87
C LYS A 13 -0.77 10.39 12.95
N ILE A 14 -0.36 9.17 13.26
CA ILE A 14 -1.15 7.99 12.90
C ILE A 14 -1.69 7.37 14.19
N LYS A 15 -2.76 7.99 14.70
CA LYS A 15 -3.63 7.41 15.73
C LYS A 15 -4.64 6.52 15.03
N THR A 16 -4.17 5.39 14.55
CA THR A 16 -4.94 4.18 14.25
C THR A 16 -3.91 3.10 14.51
N ASN A 17 -4.21 2.11 15.33
CA ASN A 17 -3.27 1.02 15.58
C ASN A 17 -3.65 -0.18 14.68
N PRO A 18 -3.32 -0.19 13.38
CA PRO A 18 -3.25 -1.42 12.58
C PRO A 18 -1.82 -1.99 12.68
N PRO A 19 -1.57 -3.23 12.17
CA PRO A 19 -0.22 -3.77 12.06
C PRO A 19 0.75 -2.76 11.45
N ASP A 20 2.03 -2.82 11.85
CA ASP A 20 3.06 -1.94 11.30
C ASP A 20 3.26 -2.25 9.80
N TRP A 21 2.48 -1.58 8.94
CA TRP A 21 2.57 -1.70 7.49
C TRP A 21 3.93 -1.24 6.96
N SER A 22 4.70 -0.51 7.76
CA SER A 22 6.06 -0.09 7.40
C SER A 22 7.07 -1.23 7.53
N ALA A 23 6.83 -2.21 8.41
CA ALA A 23 7.62 -3.43 8.51
C ALA A 23 7.35 -4.41 7.34
N LEU A 24 6.25 -4.20 6.62
CA LEU A 24 5.75 -5.06 5.55
C LEU A 24 6.09 -4.51 4.16
N ILE A 25 7.29 -3.97 3.94
CA ILE A 25 7.75 -3.48 2.63
C ILE A 25 8.44 -4.63 1.87
N PRO A 26 7.72 -5.38 1.01
CA PRO A 26 8.35 -6.32 0.10
C PRO A 26 9.16 -5.61 -0.97
N VAL A 27 10.29 -6.21 -1.32
CA VAL A 27 11.05 -5.82 -2.51
C VAL A 27 10.24 -6.22 -3.74
N LEU A 28 9.77 -5.23 -4.49
CA LEU A 28 9.09 -5.46 -5.77
C LEU A 28 10.17 -5.75 -6.83
N PRO A 29 10.02 -6.80 -7.64
CA PRO A 29 10.88 -6.98 -8.81
C PRO A 29 10.80 -5.73 -9.73
N GLY A 30 11.81 -5.54 -10.57
CA GLY A 30 11.89 -4.37 -11.47
C GLY A 30 11.24 -4.60 -12.83
N TYR A 31 10.69 -5.79 -13.08
CA TYR A 31 10.32 -6.27 -14.41
C TYR A 31 8.86 -6.72 -14.42
N GLY A 32 7.94 -5.77 -14.60
CA GLY A 32 6.52 -6.07 -14.75
C GLY A 32 5.59 -4.89 -14.43
N PRO A 33 4.26 -5.09 -14.55
CA PRO A 33 3.29 -4.12 -14.10
C PRO A 33 3.34 -4.02 -12.56
N ARG A 34 3.75 -2.86 -12.06
CA ARG A 34 3.94 -2.58 -10.62
C ARG A 34 2.72 -2.93 -9.75
N SER A 35 1.52 -2.83 -10.29
CA SER A 35 0.28 -3.21 -9.59
C SER A 35 0.23 -4.71 -9.29
N ARG A 36 0.64 -5.57 -10.24
CA ARG A 36 0.66 -7.02 -10.07
C ARG A 36 1.73 -7.45 -9.08
N GLU A 37 2.89 -6.80 -9.13
CA GLU A 37 3.98 -7.07 -8.19
C GLU A 37 3.57 -6.72 -6.76
N LEU A 38 2.93 -5.55 -6.59
CA LEU A 38 2.39 -5.14 -5.29
C LEU A 38 1.31 -6.12 -4.80
N TYR A 39 0.41 -6.56 -5.69
CA TYR A 39 -0.60 -7.56 -5.37
C TYR A 39 0.03 -8.88 -4.90
N ALA A 40 1.00 -9.41 -5.65
CA ALA A 40 1.65 -10.68 -5.31
C ALA A 40 2.36 -10.60 -3.96
N ALA A 41 2.95 -9.45 -3.67
CA ALA A 41 3.66 -9.23 -2.43
C ALA A 41 2.70 -9.09 -1.23
N LEU A 42 1.61 -8.33 -1.37
CA LEU A 42 0.56 -8.24 -0.34
C LEU A 42 -0.14 -9.57 -0.11
N ARG A 43 -0.44 -10.31 -1.17
CA ARG A 43 -1.03 -11.65 -1.08
C ARG A 43 -0.15 -12.58 -0.27
N ARG A 44 1.17 -12.60 -0.52
CA ARG A 44 2.11 -13.40 0.28
C ARG A 44 2.06 -13.04 1.76
N LEU A 45 1.97 -11.74 2.10
CA LEU A 45 1.88 -11.32 3.50
C LEU A 45 0.59 -11.77 4.19
N ILE A 46 -0.52 -11.81 3.44
CA ILE A 46 -1.79 -12.36 3.93
C ILE A 46 -1.67 -13.88 4.11
N GLU A 47 -1.11 -14.58 3.11
CA GLU A 47 -0.93 -16.04 3.13
C GLU A 47 0.04 -16.49 4.23
N THR A 48 1.09 -15.72 4.53
CA THR A 48 2.03 -16.01 5.63
C THR A 48 1.50 -15.60 7.00
N GLY A 49 0.34 -14.94 7.07
CA GLY A 49 -0.22 -14.41 8.32
C GLY A 49 0.51 -13.19 8.89
N ALA A 50 1.50 -12.65 8.17
CA ALA A 50 2.16 -11.39 8.53
C ALA A 50 1.17 -10.20 8.49
N LEU A 51 0.17 -10.29 7.62
CA LEU A 51 -1.00 -9.44 7.66
C LEU A 51 -2.21 -10.21 8.18
N ALA A 52 -2.66 -9.84 9.39
CA ALA A 52 -3.83 -10.46 9.99
C ALA A 52 -5.10 -10.23 9.16
N ALA A 53 -5.93 -11.26 9.04
CA ALA A 53 -7.26 -11.14 8.42
C ALA A 53 -8.09 -10.07 9.14
N GLY A 54 -8.71 -9.17 8.37
CA GLY A 54 -9.47 -8.04 8.93
C GLY A 54 -8.62 -6.83 9.36
N ALA A 55 -7.29 -6.88 9.18
CA ALA A 55 -6.45 -5.71 9.35
C ALA A 55 -6.87 -4.59 8.39
N LYS A 56 -6.89 -3.35 8.91
CA LYS A 56 -7.21 -2.18 8.11
C LYS A 56 -6.06 -1.89 7.14
N LEU A 57 -6.35 -1.95 5.85
CA LEU A 57 -5.44 -1.55 4.77
C LEU A 57 -5.18 -0.03 4.80
N PRO A 58 -3.96 0.42 4.46
CA PRO A 58 -3.67 1.83 4.25
C PRO A 58 -4.46 2.37 3.07
N THR A 59 -4.56 3.69 2.97
CA THR A 59 -5.17 4.31 1.79
C THR A 59 -4.28 4.10 0.56
N THR A 60 -4.87 4.08 -0.64
CA THR A 60 -4.12 3.96 -1.91
C THR A 60 -3.02 5.02 -2.05
N ARG A 61 -3.22 6.21 -1.47
CA ARG A 61 -2.21 7.29 -1.47
C ARG A 61 -1.04 6.97 -0.56
N ASP A 62 -1.30 6.52 0.67
CA ASP A 62 -0.25 6.14 1.63
C ASP A 62 0.55 4.94 1.10
N LEU A 63 -0.13 3.92 0.55
CA LEU A 63 0.52 2.78 -0.07
C LEU A 63 1.42 3.19 -1.24
N ALA A 64 0.93 4.03 -2.15
CA ALA A 64 1.71 4.52 -3.28
C ALA A 64 2.98 5.27 -2.83
N GLN A 65 2.88 6.10 -1.80
CA GLN A 65 4.04 6.83 -1.26
C GLN A 65 5.07 5.90 -0.62
N ARG A 66 4.64 4.90 0.16
CA ARG A 66 5.55 3.95 0.82
C ARG A 66 6.31 3.07 -0.16
N PHE A 67 5.67 2.65 -1.24
CA PHE A 67 6.26 1.77 -2.25
C PHE A 67 6.91 2.52 -3.43
N GLY A 68 6.88 3.86 -3.44
CA GLY A 68 7.38 4.66 -4.56
C GLY A 68 6.64 4.40 -5.87
N LEU A 69 5.34 4.09 -5.79
CA LEU A 69 4.50 3.73 -6.93
C LEU A 69 3.55 4.86 -7.32
N SER A 70 3.05 4.81 -8.56
CA SER A 70 1.94 5.67 -8.99
C SER A 70 0.65 5.29 -8.27
N ARG A 71 -0.21 6.28 -7.95
CA ARG A 71 -1.53 6.05 -7.33
C ARG A 71 -2.38 5.05 -8.11
N SER A 72 -2.36 5.13 -9.45
CA SER A 72 -3.12 4.20 -10.31
C SER A 72 -2.67 2.74 -10.14
N ALA A 73 -1.38 2.50 -9.88
CA ALA A 73 -0.87 1.15 -9.63
C ALA A 73 -1.35 0.61 -8.27
N ALA A 74 -1.41 1.45 -7.24
CA ALA A 74 -1.95 1.10 -5.93
C ALA A 74 -3.47 0.82 -5.99
N VAL A 75 -4.22 1.62 -6.78
CA VAL A 75 -5.65 1.38 -7.02
C VAL A 75 -5.85 0.02 -7.70
N ALA A 76 -5.15 -0.24 -8.82
CA ALA A 76 -5.26 -1.51 -9.52
C ALA A 76 -4.88 -2.71 -8.65
N CYS A 77 -3.91 -2.56 -7.73
CA CYS A 77 -3.58 -3.60 -6.76
C CYS A 77 -4.74 -3.89 -5.80
N PHE A 78 -5.40 -2.86 -5.27
CA PHE A 78 -6.56 -3.05 -4.39
C PHE A 78 -7.73 -3.67 -5.14
N GLU A 79 -7.97 -3.28 -6.40
CA GLU A 79 -8.99 -3.92 -7.24
C GLU A 79 -8.70 -5.42 -7.40
N MET A 80 -7.44 -5.81 -7.68
CA MET A 80 -7.07 -7.23 -7.75
C MET A 80 -7.27 -7.96 -6.41
N LEU A 81 -6.91 -7.36 -5.29
CA LEU A 81 -7.14 -7.96 -3.96
C LEU A 81 -8.64 -8.15 -3.67
N ILE A 82 -9.49 -7.21 -4.10
CA ILE A 82 -10.93 -7.28 -3.91
C ILE A 82 -11.54 -8.34 -4.84
N SER A 83 -11.17 -8.37 -6.11
CA SER A 83 -11.65 -9.37 -7.08
C SER A 83 -11.34 -10.79 -6.65
N GLU A 84 -10.19 -11.02 -6.04
CA GLU A 84 -9.76 -12.34 -5.55
C GLU A 84 -10.27 -12.65 -4.13
N GLY A 85 -10.97 -11.73 -3.47
CA GLY A 85 -11.54 -11.93 -2.14
C GLY A 85 -10.56 -11.77 -0.97
N PHE A 86 -9.36 -11.24 -1.21
CA PHE A 86 -8.36 -10.95 -0.18
C PHE A 86 -8.63 -9.63 0.57
N ALA A 87 -9.40 -8.72 0.00
CA ALA A 87 -9.76 -7.45 0.61
C ALA A 87 -11.22 -7.07 0.32
N VAL A 88 -11.78 -6.17 1.14
CA VAL A 88 -13.11 -5.60 0.91
C VAL A 88 -13.02 -4.08 0.96
N ALA A 89 -13.62 -3.41 -0.03
CA ALA A 89 -13.80 -1.97 0.04
C ALA A 89 -14.92 -1.67 1.04
N ARG A 90 -14.62 -0.83 2.04
CA ARG A 90 -15.62 -0.25 2.95
C ARG A 90 -15.58 1.26 2.78
N VAL A 91 -16.77 1.85 2.58
CA VAL A 91 -16.99 3.30 2.49
C VAL A 91 -17.21 3.90 3.89
#